data_AF-A0A3P7MS19-F1
#
_entry.id   AF-A0A3P7MS19-F1
#
_cell.length_a   1.000
_cell.length_b   1.000
_cell.length_c   1.000
_cell.angle_alpha   90.00
_cell.angle_beta   90.00
_cell.angle_gamma   90.00
#
_symmetry.space_group_name_H-M   'P 1'
#
loop_
_entity.id
_entity.type
_entity.pdbx_description
1 polymer ?
#
loop_
_entity_poly.entity_id
_entity_poly.type
_entity_poly.pdbx_seq_one_letter_code
_entity_poly.pdbx_strand_id
1 'polypeptide(L)'
;MGVSTVGPALAFIGGGYLLTIWGDIGKSNYLDLGINGPSDPRWYGAWWIGFFAAGLASFFTSLPLCMFPKKLNDTDERKKDDVVQTHAKLNVDFSGDRFEYLKIFKLFFFNKTCMALIAMQTAESMIMNGYITFIPKLFENLFGFSSSWASTMTGFEGSKVLSIQPSKHTVFVFKQIKPNMKMCMALTVVMIASSSAFLLGCPKIRIAGMNSGYEKTEQETFSLTHLCNYGCQCDGLFNPVCALETGVSYFSPCHAGCAAVNP
;
A
#
# COMPACT_ATOMS: atom_id res chain seq x y z
N MET A 1 -19.32 3.83 1.16
CA MET A 1 -17.86 3.64 1.44
C MET A 1 -17.57 2.61 2.54
N GLY A 2 -18.46 2.36 3.51
CA GLY A 2 -18.14 1.49 4.66
C GLY A 2 -17.95 -0.02 4.39
N VAL A 3 -18.59 -0.60 3.37
CA VAL A 3 -18.38 -2.04 3.03
C VAL A 3 -17.09 -2.25 2.24
N SER A 4 -16.69 -1.27 1.42
CA SER A 4 -15.49 -1.33 0.59
C SER A 4 -14.19 -1.26 1.40
N THR A 5 -14.23 -0.71 2.62
CA THR A 5 -13.07 -0.64 3.54
C THR A 5 -12.83 -1.94 4.31
N VAL A 6 -13.79 -2.87 4.34
CA VAL A 6 -13.64 -4.18 5.00
C VAL A 6 -12.66 -5.07 4.26
N GLY A 7 -12.70 -5.01 2.92
CA GLY A 7 -11.89 -5.85 2.04
C GLY A 7 -10.40 -5.78 2.36
N PRO A 8 -9.78 -4.59 2.37
CA PRO A 8 -8.36 -4.44 2.70
C PRO A 8 -7.99 -4.98 4.08
N ALA A 9 -8.78 -4.68 5.13
CA ALA A 9 -8.50 -5.15 6.48
C ALA A 9 -8.51 -6.69 6.58
N LEU A 10 -9.54 -7.33 6.04
CA LEU A 10 -9.61 -8.80 5.98
C LEU A 10 -8.50 -9.39 5.10
N ALA A 11 -8.14 -8.71 4.00
CA ALA A 11 -7.05 -9.13 3.13
C ALA A 11 -5.69 -9.08 3.84
N PHE A 12 -5.42 -8.06 4.66
CA PHE A 12 -4.19 -7.99 5.46
C PHE A 12 -4.12 -9.05 6.55
N ILE A 13 -5.23 -9.31 7.25
CA ILE A 13 -5.27 -10.35 8.29
C ILE A 13 -5.12 -11.74 7.65
N GLY A 14 -5.90 -12.03 6.60
CA GLY A 14 -5.82 -13.29 5.87
C GLY A 14 -4.47 -13.49 5.18
N GLY A 15 -3.94 -12.44 4.55
CA GLY A 15 -2.60 -12.43 3.96
C GLY A 15 -1.51 -12.65 4.99
N GLY A 16 -1.62 -12.01 6.16
CA GLY A 16 -0.72 -12.23 7.29
C GLY A 16 -0.69 -13.68 7.74
N TYR A 17 -1.84 -14.35 7.79
CA TYR A 17 -1.91 -15.79 8.08
C TYR A 17 -1.26 -16.64 6.96
N LEU A 18 -1.52 -16.34 5.69
CA LEU A 18 -0.87 -17.05 4.58
C LEU A 18 0.66 -16.89 4.59
N LEU A 19 1.16 -15.77 5.10
CA LEU A 19 2.58 -15.53 5.28
C LEU A 19 3.20 -16.38 6.42
N THR A 20 2.44 -17.05 7.29
CA THR A 20 3.02 -18.01 8.26
C THR A 20 3.35 -19.36 7.63
N ILE A 21 2.91 -19.61 6.39
CA ILE A 21 3.12 -20.87 5.67
C ILE A 21 4.33 -20.70 4.75
N TRP A 22 5.21 -21.70 4.69
CA TRP A 22 6.40 -21.65 3.82
C TRP A 22 5.98 -21.50 2.35
N GLY A 23 6.66 -20.65 1.59
CA GLY A 23 6.25 -20.31 0.22
C GLY A 23 6.41 -21.44 -0.79
N ASP A 24 7.47 -22.25 -0.65
CA ASP A 24 7.81 -23.36 -1.53
C ASP A 24 7.22 -24.69 -1.03
N ILE A 25 5.89 -24.72 -0.89
CA ILE A 25 5.15 -25.90 -0.43
C ILE A 25 5.42 -27.07 -1.38
N GLY A 26 5.99 -28.15 -0.85
CA GLY A 26 6.25 -29.39 -1.60
C GLY A 26 7.47 -29.35 -2.53
N LYS A 27 8.21 -28.24 -2.61
CA LYS A 27 9.44 -28.13 -3.41
C LYS A 27 10.70 -28.13 -2.55
N SER A 28 10.68 -27.45 -1.40
CA SER A 28 11.81 -27.36 -0.48
C SER A 28 11.35 -27.39 0.97
N ASN A 29 12.13 -28.03 1.85
CA ASN A 29 11.93 -27.90 3.29
C ASN A 29 12.77 -26.74 3.81
N TYR A 30 12.13 -25.84 4.54
CA TYR A 30 12.81 -24.72 5.20
C TYR A 30 13.87 -25.18 6.22
N LEU A 31 13.71 -26.38 6.80
CA LEU A 31 14.69 -27.00 7.71
C LEU A 31 16.01 -27.35 6.99
N ASP A 32 15.93 -27.85 5.76
CA ASP A 32 17.12 -28.19 4.95
C ASP A 32 17.92 -26.92 4.56
N LEU A 33 17.25 -25.77 4.58
CA LEU A 33 17.82 -24.44 4.30
C LEU A 33 18.31 -23.72 5.58
N GLY A 34 18.17 -24.35 6.74
CA GLY A 34 18.55 -23.77 8.04
C GLY A 34 17.72 -22.53 8.41
N ILE A 35 16.47 -22.45 7.98
CA ILE A 35 15.55 -21.32 8.24
C ILE A 35 14.71 -21.62 9.48
N ASN A 36 14.79 -20.74 10.48
CA ASN A 36 14.16 -20.93 11.79
C ASN A 36 12.74 -20.33 11.85
N GLY A 37 11.90 -20.71 10.89
CA GLY A 37 10.47 -20.35 10.84
C GLY A 37 10.18 -18.90 10.40
N PRO A 38 8.95 -18.40 10.64
CA PRO A 38 8.45 -17.14 10.10
C PRO A 38 9.16 -15.87 10.57
N SER A 39 9.93 -15.94 11.64
CA SER A 39 10.69 -14.81 12.18
C SER A 39 12.05 -14.62 11.49
N ASP A 40 12.52 -15.62 10.74
CA ASP A 40 13.77 -15.52 9.98
C ASP A 40 13.58 -14.53 8.82
N PRO A 41 14.49 -13.56 8.60
CA PRO A 41 14.38 -12.58 7.52
C PRO A 41 14.34 -13.21 6.12
N ARG A 42 14.77 -14.47 5.97
CA ARG A 42 14.70 -15.22 4.71
C ARG A 42 13.31 -15.80 4.43
N TRP A 43 12.36 -15.65 5.36
CA TRP A 43 11.01 -16.16 5.24
C TRP A 43 10.10 -15.22 4.43
N TYR A 44 9.61 -15.68 3.27
CA TYR A 44 8.76 -14.87 2.38
C TYR A 44 7.28 -15.31 2.31
N GLY A 45 6.93 -16.45 2.92
CA GLY A 45 5.54 -16.89 3.06
C GLY A 45 4.82 -17.35 1.77
N ALA A 46 3.64 -17.97 1.91
CA ALA A 46 2.84 -18.49 0.78
C ALA A 46 1.85 -17.45 0.20
N TRP A 47 2.37 -16.28 -0.19
CA TRP A 47 1.58 -15.13 -0.71
C TRP A 47 0.69 -15.46 -1.92
N TRP A 48 1.13 -16.39 -2.76
CA TRP A 48 0.44 -16.76 -4.01
C TRP A 48 -0.94 -17.39 -3.79
N ILE A 49 -1.18 -18.03 -2.63
CA ILE A 49 -2.48 -18.63 -2.28
C ILE A 49 -3.58 -17.56 -2.28
N GLY A 50 -3.23 -16.32 -1.93
CA GLY A 50 -4.15 -15.18 -1.92
C GLY A 50 -4.82 -14.94 -3.28
N PHE A 51 -4.09 -15.08 -4.40
CA PHE A 51 -4.67 -14.86 -5.72
C PHE A 51 -5.70 -15.93 -6.10
N PHE A 52 -5.43 -17.19 -5.75
CA PHE A 52 -6.38 -18.27 -5.98
C PHE A 52 -7.65 -18.08 -5.16
N ALA A 53 -7.50 -17.73 -3.88
CA ALA A 53 -8.64 -17.46 -3.00
C ALA A 53 -9.47 -16.27 -3.52
N ALA A 54 -8.82 -15.16 -3.90
CA ALA A 54 -9.50 -13.98 -4.43
C ALA A 54 -10.19 -14.26 -5.79
N GLY A 55 -9.55 -15.03 -6.67
CA GLY A 55 -10.11 -15.43 -7.95
C GLY A 55 -11.36 -16.30 -7.77
N LEU A 56 -11.30 -17.27 -6.86
CA LEU A 56 -12.42 -18.16 -6.55
C LEU A 56 -13.60 -17.38 -5.92
N ALA A 57 -13.31 -16.48 -4.97
CA ALA A 57 -14.32 -15.60 -4.39
C ALA A 57 -14.98 -14.73 -5.47
N SER A 58 -14.20 -14.15 -6.37
CA SER A 58 -14.70 -13.34 -7.49
C SER A 58 -15.62 -14.16 -8.40
N PHE A 59 -15.23 -15.39 -8.74
CA PHE A 59 -16.04 -16.32 -9.52
C PHE A 59 -17.40 -16.58 -8.85
N PHE A 60 -17.43 -16.90 -7.55
CA PHE A 60 -18.68 -17.13 -6.82
C PHE A 60 -19.54 -15.88 -6.71
N THR A 61 -18.96 -14.68 -6.56
CA THR A 61 -19.73 -13.43 -6.55
C THR A 61 -20.33 -13.08 -7.92
N SER A 62 -19.73 -13.56 -9.01
CA SER A 62 -20.25 -13.31 -10.36
C SER A 62 -21.54 -14.09 -10.64
N LEU A 63 -21.71 -15.28 -10.05
CA LEU A 63 -22.90 -16.13 -10.23
C LEU A 63 -24.22 -15.43 -9.84
N PRO A 64 -24.41 -14.88 -8.62
CA PRO A 64 -25.62 -14.16 -8.26
C PRO A 64 -25.79 -12.87 -9.08
N LEU A 65 -24.69 -12.21 -9.46
CA LEU A 65 -24.75 -11.03 -10.34
C LEU A 65 -25.31 -11.37 -11.72
N CYS A 66 -24.98 -12.55 -12.26
CA CYS A 66 -25.57 -13.05 -13.52
C CYS A 66 -27.06 -13.39 -13.39
N MET A 67 -27.56 -13.64 -12.18
CA MET A 67 -28.99 -13.89 -11.94
C MET A 67 -29.82 -12.60 -11.85
N PHE A 68 -29.19 -11.42 -11.81
CA PHE A 68 -29.94 -10.16 -11.85
C PHE A 68 -30.61 -9.96 -13.21
N PRO A 69 -31.89 -9.55 -13.24
CA PRO A 69 -32.58 -9.27 -14.48
C PRO A 69 -31.92 -8.07 -15.18
N LYS A 70 -31.82 -8.14 -16.52
CA LYS A 70 -31.24 -7.06 -17.35
C LYS A 70 -31.94 -5.71 -17.18
N LYS A 71 -33.21 -5.72 -16.76
CA LYS A 71 -34.00 -4.54 -16.44
C LYS A 71 -34.76 -4.79 -15.15
N LEU A 72 -34.76 -3.81 -14.26
CA LEU A 72 -35.63 -3.82 -13.08
C LEU A 72 -37.05 -3.45 -13.54
N ASN A 73 -38.07 -4.18 -13.08
CA ASN A 73 -39.47 -4.00 -13.53
C ASN A 73 -40.01 -2.57 -13.30
N ASP A 74 -39.38 -1.80 -12.42
CA ASP A 74 -39.77 -0.46 -12.00
C ASP A 74 -38.99 0.67 -12.71
N THR A 75 -38.19 0.32 -13.73
CA THR A 75 -37.31 1.29 -14.41
C THR A 75 -38.12 2.34 -15.20
N ASP A 76 -39.24 1.93 -15.79
CA ASP A 76 -40.05 2.80 -16.65
C ASP A 76 -41.02 3.69 -15.85
N GLU A 77 -41.40 3.30 -14.63
CA GLU A 77 -42.19 4.14 -13.72
C GLU A 77 -41.30 5.18 -13.02
N ARG A 78 -40.12 4.78 -12.52
CA ARG A 78 -39.15 5.74 -11.93
C ARG A 78 -38.64 6.78 -12.91
N LYS A 79 -38.50 6.45 -14.20
CA LYS A 79 -38.15 7.43 -15.24
C LYS A 79 -39.17 8.56 -15.40
N LYS A 80 -40.43 8.33 -15.04
CA LYS A 80 -41.50 9.34 -15.12
C LYS A 80 -41.52 10.23 -13.88
N ASP A 81 -41.14 9.68 -12.73
CA ASP A 81 -41.06 10.37 -11.45
C ASP A 81 -39.68 10.97 -11.13
N ASP A 82 -38.67 10.70 -11.96
CA ASP A 82 -37.37 11.38 -11.91
C ASP A 82 -37.59 12.87 -12.19
N VAL A 83 -37.85 13.60 -11.10
CA VAL A 83 -37.84 15.05 -11.10
C VAL A 83 -36.50 15.45 -11.67
N VAL A 84 -36.55 16.17 -12.79
CA VAL A 84 -35.39 16.71 -13.50
C VAL A 84 -34.76 17.82 -12.64
N GLN A 85 -34.21 17.47 -11.47
CA GLN A 85 -33.55 18.38 -10.55
C GLN A 85 -32.24 18.92 -11.17
N THR A 86 -31.68 18.19 -12.13
CA THR A 86 -30.40 18.50 -12.78
C THR A 86 -30.50 19.42 -13.99
N HIS A 87 -31.58 19.37 -14.79
CA HIS A 87 -31.74 20.28 -15.94
C HIS A 87 -32.51 21.57 -15.64
N ALA A 88 -33.19 21.68 -14.49
CA ALA A 88 -34.00 22.86 -14.16
C ALA A 88 -33.20 24.19 -14.06
N LYS A 89 -31.86 24.15 -14.07
CA LYS A 89 -30.98 25.35 -14.02
C LYS A 89 -29.83 25.39 -15.02
N LEU A 90 -29.69 24.39 -15.90
CA LEU A 90 -28.65 24.41 -16.92
C LEU A 90 -29.28 24.95 -18.22
N ASN A 91 -29.00 26.22 -18.53
CA ASN A 91 -29.30 26.87 -19.83
C ASN A 91 -28.45 26.28 -20.97
N VAL A 92 -28.33 24.95 -21.00
CA VAL A 92 -27.51 24.23 -21.97
C VAL A 92 -28.42 23.20 -22.61
N ASP A 93 -28.73 23.44 -23.88
CA ASP A 93 -29.45 22.47 -24.69
C ASP A 93 -28.52 21.27 -24.96
N PHE A 94 -28.99 20.08 -24.59
CA PHE A 94 -28.30 18.79 -24.74
C PHE A 94 -28.98 17.94 -25.81
N SER A 95 -29.43 18.58 -26.90
CA SER A 95 -30.22 17.93 -27.94
C SER A 95 -29.41 17.72 -29.23
N GLY A 96 -29.09 16.45 -29.53
CA GLY A 96 -28.78 15.91 -30.85
C GLY A 96 -27.33 15.85 -31.35
N ASP A 97 -26.32 16.31 -30.60
CA ASP A 97 -24.96 16.43 -31.13
C ASP A 97 -23.99 15.35 -30.59
N ARG A 98 -23.20 14.72 -31.48
CA ARG A 98 -22.27 13.62 -31.11
C ARG A 98 -21.15 14.06 -30.16
N PHE A 99 -20.95 15.36 -30.02
CA PHE A 99 -19.98 15.99 -29.11
C PHE A 99 -20.57 16.49 -27.79
N GLU A 100 -21.82 16.15 -27.47
CA GLU A 100 -22.46 16.48 -26.18
C GLU A 100 -21.65 16.00 -24.97
N TYR A 101 -21.06 14.81 -25.05
CA TYR A 101 -20.21 14.27 -24.00
C TYR A 101 -18.99 15.17 -23.74
N LEU A 102 -18.41 15.80 -24.77
CA LEU A 102 -17.31 16.75 -24.59
C LEU A 102 -17.79 18.05 -23.93
N LYS A 103 -19.02 18.49 -24.23
CA LYS A 103 -19.63 19.68 -23.62
C LYS A 103 -19.90 19.46 -22.13
N ILE A 104 -20.43 18.29 -21.77
CA ILE A 104 -20.61 17.85 -20.38
C ILE A 104 -19.26 17.71 -19.67
N PHE A 105 -18.28 17.08 -20.31
CA PHE A 105 -16.93 16.93 -19.75
C PHE A 105 -16.28 18.28 -19.47
N LYS A 106 -16.38 19.24 -20.40
CA LYS A 106 -15.91 20.62 -20.18
C LYS A 106 -16.66 21.29 -19.03
N LEU A 107 -17.99 21.18 -18.96
CA LEU A 107 -18.78 21.74 -17.86
C LEU A 107 -18.32 21.20 -16.49
N PHE A 108 -18.00 19.91 -16.42
CA PHE A 108 -17.48 19.27 -15.21
C PHE A 108 -16.08 19.80 -14.84
N PHE A 109 -15.18 19.88 -15.83
CA PHE A 109 -13.79 20.31 -15.64
C PHE A 109 -13.68 21.81 -15.28
N PHE A 110 -14.58 22.65 -15.79
CA PHE A 110 -14.60 24.08 -15.46
C PHE A 110 -15.41 24.40 -14.21
N ASN A 111 -16.11 23.43 -13.62
CA ASN A 111 -16.78 23.61 -12.35
C ASN A 111 -15.75 23.51 -11.20
N LYS A 112 -15.41 24.68 -10.64
CA LYS A 112 -14.41 24.82 -9.56
C LYS A 112 -14.69 23.92 -8.35
N THR A 113 -15.96 23.78 -7.96
CA THR A 113 -16.35 22.94 -6.82
C THR A 113 -16.12 21.46 -7.12
N CYS A 114 -16.45 21.04 -8.34
CA CYS A 114 -16.28 19.66 -8.76
C CYS A 114 -14.79 19.28 -8.82
N MET A 115 -13.97 20.10 -9.47
CA MET A 115 -12.53 19.87 -9.53
C MET A 115 -11.87 19.88 -8.14
N ALA A 116 -12.32 20.76 -7.25
CA ALA A 116 -11.84 20.79 -5.87
C ALA A 116 -12.18 19.50 -5.09
N LEU A 117 -13.37 18.92 -5.28
CA LEU A 117 -13.75 17.64 -4.67
C LEU A 117 -12.93 16.48 -5.24
N ILE A 118 -12.70 16.46 -6.55
CA ILE A 118 -11.88 15.42 -7.18
C ILE A 118 -10.43 15.52 -6.69
N ALA A 119 -9.86 16.73 -6.64
CA ALA A 119 -8.51 16.96 -6.13
C ALA A 119 -8.38 16.52 -4.65
N MET A 120 -9.39 16.82 -3.83
CA MET A 120 -9.44 16.37 -2.44
C MET A 120 -9.47 14.84 -2.34
N GLN A 121 -10.38 14.18 -3.06
CA GLN A 121 -10.54 12.73 -3.00
C GLN A 121 -9.33 11.98 -3.55
N THR A 122 -8.71 12.50 -4.62
CA THR A 122 -7.51 11.91 -5.21
C THR A 122 -6.33 12.03 -4.26
N ALA A 123 -6.11 13.20 -3.64
CA ALA A 123 -5.07 13.37 -2.63
C ALA A 123 -5.25 12.42 -1.43
N GLU A 124 -6.46 12.29 -0.92
CA GLU A 124 -6.79 11.33 0.14
C GLU A 124 -6.50 9.88 -0.28
N SER A 125 -6.90 9.49 -1.50
CA SER A 125 -6.64 8.14 -2.02
C SER A 125 -5.15 7.84 -2.20
N MET A 126 -4.36 8.83 -2.62
CA MET A 126 -2.90 8.69 -2.78
C MET A 126 -2.24 8.41 -1.42
N ILE A 127 -2.62 9.18 -0.39
CA ILE A 127 -2.12 9.00 0.97
C ILE A 127 -2.53 7.63 1.52
N MET A 128 -3.81 7.25 1.37
CA MET A 128 -4.30 5.95 1.84
C MET A 128 -3.60 4.77 1.15
N ASN A 129 -3.42 4.82 -0.17
CA ASN A 129 -2.71 3.78 -0.90
C ASN A 129 -1.24 3.68 -0.47
N GLY A 130 -0.55 4.82 -0.32
CA GLY A 130 0.83 4.84 0.17
C GLY A 130 0.95 4.26 1.58
N TYR A 131 0.05 4.66 2.49
CA TYR A 131 -0.04 4.11 3.84
C TYR A 131 -0.19 2.59 3.77
N ILE A 132 -1.26 2.11 3.12
CA ILE A 132 -1.61 0.69 2.99
C ILE A 132 -0.45 -0.15 2.44
N THR A 133 0.26 0.33 1.41
CA THR A 133 1.34 -0.44 0.76
C THR A 133 2.61 -0.53 1.62
N PHE A 134 2.98 0.54 2.34
CA PHE A 134 4.31 0.61 2.96
C PHE A 134 4.34 0.33 4.46
N ILE A 135 3.22 0.39 5.19
CA ILE A 135 3.23 0.13 6.65
C ILE A 135 3.83 -1.22 7.03
N PRO A 136 3.44 -2.36 6.41
CA PRO A 136 3.97 -3.65 6.87
C PRO A 136 5.50 -3.66 6.76
N LYS A 137 6.03 -3.06 5.69
CA LYS A 137 7.47 -2.96 5.48
C LYS A 137 8.15 -1.99 6.43
N LEU A 138 7.48 -0.91 6.82
CA LEU A 138 7.97 -0.02 7.88
C LEU A 138 8.03 -0.76 9.22
N PHE A 139 7.04 -1.60 9.55
CA PHE A 139 7.08 -2.41 10.77
C PHE A 139 8.17 -3.47 10.76
N GLU A 140 8.40 -4.13 9.62
CA GLU A 140 9.53 -5.05 9.44
C GLU A 140 10.87 -4.33 9.63
N ASN A 141 11.06 -3.16 9.01
CA ASN A 141 12.34 -2.46 9.02
C ASN A 141 12.62 -1.70 10.32
N LEU A 142 11.61 -1.11 10.96
CA LEU A 142 11.79 -0.28 12.17
C LEU A 142 11.73 -1.11 13.46
N PHE A 143 10.87 -2.13 13.49
CA PHE A 143 10.63 -2.94 14.70
C PHE A 143 11.15 -4.38 14.60
N GLY A 144 11.68 -4.79 13.43
CA GLY A 144 12.20 -6.15 13.24
C GLY A 144 11.09 -7.21 13.30
N PHE A 145 9.83 -6.83 13.05
CA PHE A 145 8.72 -7.78 13.06
C PHE A 145 8.78 -8.70 11.85
N SER A 146 8.26 -9.92 12.00
CA SER A 146 8.09 -10.83 10.86
C SER A 146 7.05 -10.30 9.87
N SER A 147 7.19 -10.64 8.59
CA SER A 147 6.29 -10.18 7.53
C SER A 147 4.83 -10.55 7.78
N SER A 148 4.60 -11.72 8.39
CA SER A 148 3.28 -12.18 8.81
C SER A 148 2.68 -11.30 9.92
N TRP A 149 3.45 -11.04 10.98
CA TRP A 149 2.97 -10.25 12.13
C TRP A 149 2.73 -8.80 11.75
N ALA A 150 3.64 -8.20 10.98
CA ALA A 150 3.51 -6.84 10.47
C ALA A 150 2.25 -6.66 9.60
N SER A 151 1.98 -7.61 8.71
CA SER A 151 0.76 -7.60 7.88
C SER A 151 -0.51 -7.76 8.72
N THR A 152 -0.48 -8.64 9.71
CA THR A 152 -1.63 -8.89 10.60
C THR A 152 -1.97 -7.66 11.44
N MET A 153 -0.96 -6.99 12.02
CA MET A 153 -1.12 -5.75 12.78
C MET A 153 -1.71 -4.62 11.92
N THR A 154 -1.23 -4.47 10.69
CA THR A 154 -1.76 -3.51 9.72
C THR A 154 -3.26 -3.75 9.45
N GLY A 155 -3.66 -5.02 9.34
CA GLY A 155 -5.06 -5.41 9.19
C GLY A 155 -5.94 -5.09 10.42
N PHE A 156 -5.41 -5.25 11.63
CA PHE A 156 -6.12 -4.88 12.87
C PHE A 156 -6.36 -3.36 12.98
N GLU A 157 -5.40 -2.52 12.59
CA GLU A 157 -5.62 -1.07 12.53
C GLU A 157 -6.72 -0.70 11.54
N GLY A 158 -6.70 -1.29 10.34
CA GLY A 158 -7.74 -1.12 9.34
C GLY A 158 -9.13 -1.56 9.82
N SER A 159 -9.19 -2.60 10.66
CA SER A 159 -10.45 -3.09 11.25
C SER A 159 -11.03 -2.12 12.30
N LYS A 160 -10.20 -1.38 13.04
CA LYS A 160 -10.70 -0.39 14.03
C LYS A 160 -11.49 0.75 13.36
N VAL A 161 -11.18 1.07 12.10
CA VAL A 161 -11.96 2.03 11.29
C VAL A 161 -13.41 1.57 11.11
N LEU A 162 -13.66 0.25 11.11
CA LEU A 162 -14.99 -0.36 11.04
C LEU A 162 -15.70 -0.46 12.39
N SER A 163 -14.95 -0.62 13.49
CA SER A 163 -15.53 -0.61 14.85
C SER A 163 -15.90 0.78 15.34
N ILE A 164 -15.61 1.85 14.58
CA ILE A 164 -16.34 3.11 14.72
C ILE A 164 -17.75 2.89 14.13
N GLN A 165 -18.53 2.04 14.79
CA GLN A 165 -19.95 2.31 14.92
C GLN A 165 -19.99 3.77 15.39
N PRO A 166 -20.62 4.70 14.66
CA PRO A 166 -20.49 6.11 14.96
C PRO A 166 -20.99 6.27 16.39
N SER A 167 -20.04 6.43 17.30
CA SER A 167 -20.35 6.42 18.72
C SER A 167 -21.33 7.57 18.93
N LYS A 168 -22.21 7.48 19.93
CA LYS A 168 -23.12 8.61 20.23
C LYS A 168 -22.34 9.93 20.33
N HIS A 169 -21.08 9.86 20.76
CA HIS A 169 -20.12 10.96 20.79
C HIS A 169 -19.71 11.45 19.39
N THR A 170 -19.30 10.57 18.48
CA THR A 170 -18.96 10.92 17.09
C THR A 170 -20.14 11.55 16.36
N VAL A 171 -21.33 10.96 16.46
CA VAL A 171 -22.56 11.52 15.86
C VAL A 171 -22.88 12.89 16.44
N PHE A 172 -22.75 13.05 17.77
CA PHE A 172 -22.97 14.32 18.44
C PHE A 172 -21.99 15.40 17.96
N VAL A 173 -20.69 15.09 17.86
CA VAL A 173 -19.67 16.02 17.37
C VAL A 173 -19.92 16.44 15.92
N PHE A 174 -20.25 15.50 15.02
CA PHE A 174 -20.60 15.83 13.63
C PHE A 174 -21.91 16.64 13.51
N LYS A 175 -22.83 16.50 14.47
CA LYS A 175 -24.06 17.30 14.53
C LYS A 175 -23.78 18.73 15.00
N GLN A 176 -22.76 18.94 15.84
CA GLN A 176 -22.33 20.24 16.34
C GLN A 176 -21.42 20.97 15.34
N ILE A 177 -20.46 20.27 14.74
CA ILE A 177 -19.53 20.81 13.76
C ILE A 177 -20.07 20.46 12.38
N LYS A 178 -20.79 21.39 11.74
CA LYS A 178 -21.17 21.24 10.33
C LYS A 178 -19.91 21.40 9.48
N PRO A 179 -19.37 20.33 8.87
CA PRO A 179 -18.13 20.43 8.13
C PRO A 179 -18.35 21.30 6.89
N ASN A 180 -17.71 22.45 6.86
CA ASN A 180 -17.69 23.31 5.68
C ASN A 180 -16.65 22.78 4.68
N MET A 181 -16.94 22.88 3.38
CA MET A 181 -16.04 22.41 2.32
C MET A 181 -14.61 22.99 2.44
N LYS A 182 -14.49 24.24 2.91
CA LYS A 182 -13.21 24.91 3.18
C LYS A 182 -12.41 24.23 4.29
N MET A 183 -13.07 23.73 5.32
CA MET A 183 -12.44 23.02 6.45
C MET A 183 -11.87 21.69 5.97
N CYS A 184 -12.63 20.92 5.17
CA CYS A 184 -12.15 19.67 4.61
C CYS A 184 -10.95 19.90 3.68
N MET A 185 -11.01 20.90 2.79
CA MET A 185 -9.87 21.26 1.94
C MET A 185 -8.63 21.65 2.75
N ALA A 186 -8.79 22.46 3.81
CA ALA A 186 -7.69 22.85 4.67
C ALA A 186 -7.04 21.64 5.36
N LEU A 187 -7.84 20.71 5.88
CA LEU A 187 -7.34 19.47 6.49
C LEU A 187 -6.59 18.61 5.47
N THR A 188 -7.10 18.46 4.25
CA THR A 188 -6.40 17.72 3.19
C THR A 188 -5.05 18.35 2.84
N VAL A 189 -4.97 19.69 2.76
CA VAL A 189 -3.70 20.39 2.51
C VAL A 189 -2.71 20.16 3.64
N VAL A 190 -3.17 20.22 4.91
CA VAL A 190 -2.32 19.91 6.07
C VAL A 190 -1.80 18.48 6.01
N MET A 191 -2.64 17.51 5.65
CA MET A 191 -2.24 16.10 5.51
C MET A 191 -1.20 15.90 4.40
N ILE A 192 -1.36 16.55 3.24
CA ILE A 192 -0.37 16.51 2.16
C ILE A 192 0.95 17.12 2.63
N ALA A 193 0.90 18.27 3.30
CA ALA A 193 2.08 18.94 3.83
C ALA A 193 2.79 18.05 4.87
N SER A 194 2.07 17.38 5.77
CA SER A 194 2.69 16.43 6.70
C SER A 194 3.30 15.21 5.99
N SER A 195 2.66 14.69 4.94
CA SER A 195 3.20 13.58 4.15
C SER A 195 4.49 13.96 3.41
N SER A 196 4.72 15.24 3.13
CA SER A 196 6.02 15.68 2.58
C SER A 196 7.20 15.46 3.54
N ALA A 197 6.96 15.13 4.82
CA ALA A 197 7.99 14.70 5.75
C ALA A 197 8.73 13.45 5.25
N PHE A 198 8.12 12.59 4.41
CA PHE A 198 8.84 11.47 3.77
C PHE A 198 9.94 11.93 2.79
N LEU A 199 9.92 13.21 2.35
CA LEU A 199 11.00 13.80 1.55
C LEU A 199 12.21 14.22 2.40
N LEU A 200 12.07 14.25 3.74
CA LEU A 200 13.20 14.41 4.64
C LEU A 200 14.00 13.10 4.63
N GLY A 201 15.01 13.05 3.76
CA GLY A 201 15.86 11.89 3.62
C GLY A 201 16.71 11.65 4.87
N CYS A 202 16.74 10.40 5.33
CA CYS A 202 17.79 9.94 6.24
C CYS A 202 19.12 9.75 5.48
N PRO A 203 20.27 9.86 6.16
CA PRO A 203 21.54 9.50 5.57
C PRO A 203 21.48 8.05 5.08
N LYS A 204 21.81 7.82 3.81
CA LYS A 204 21.82 6.48 3.21
C LYS A 204 22.82 5.60 3.98
N ILE A 205 22.42 4.34 4.27
CA ILE A 205 23.35 3.35 4.80
C ILE A 205 24.45 3.12 3.75
N ARG A 206 25.69 3.31 4.16
CA ARG A 206 26.86 3.17 3.29
C ARG A 206 27.21 1.69 3.19
N ILE A 207 26.92 1.10 2.04
CA ILE A 207 27.27 -0.28 1.75
C ILE A 207 28.45 -0.29 0.77
N ALA A 208 29.58 -0.82 1.23
CA ALA A 208 30.81 -0.93 0.45
C ALA A 208 30.57 -1.73 -0.85
N GLY A 209 31.01 -1.17 -1.98
CA GLY A 209 30.87 -1.77 -3.30
C GLY A 209 29.50 -1.60 -3.97
N MET A 210 28.57 -0.90 -3.31
CA MET A 210 27.23 -0.59 -3.86
C MET A 210 26.92 0.91 -3.82
N ASN A 211 26.91 1.52 -2.62
CA ASN A 211 26.59 2.94 -2.43
C ASN A 211 27.81 3.78 -2.01
N SER A 212 28.93 3.13 -1.70
CA SER A 212 30.20 3.77 -1.35
C SER A 212 31.35 2.85 -1.78
N GLY A 213 32.52 3.43 -2.10
CA GLY A 213 33.74 2.65 -2.28
C GLY A 213 34.09 1.83 -1.02
N TYR A 214 34.91 0.79 -1.20
CA TYR A 214 35.52 0.04 -0.09
C TYR A 214 36.49 0.92 0.72
N GLU A 215 37.21 1.80 0.02
CA GLU A 215 37.95 2.90 0.62
C GLU A 215 37.00 4.11 0.81
N LYS A 216 37.34 5.06 1.70
CA LYS A 216 36.57 6.30 1.92
C LYS A 216 36.66 7.26 0.73
N THR A 217 36.38 6.75 -0.46
CA THR A 217 36.37 7.48 -1.71
C THR A 217 34.90 7.70 -2.05
N GLU A 218 34.50 8.95 -2.29
CA GLU A 218 33.12 9.33 -2.63
C GLU A 218 32.67 8.85 -4.03
N GLN A 219 33.45 7.97 -4.66
CA GLN A 219 33.09 7.38 -5.95
C GLN A 219 32.11 6.23 -5.75
N GLU A 220 30.95 6.35 -6.40
CA GLU A 220 29.97 5.26 -6.53
C GLU A 220 30.54 4.19 -7.46
N THR A 221 31.27 3.23 -6.89
CA THR A 221 31.76 2.05 -7.62
C THR A 221 30.81 0.88 -7.37
N PHE A 222 30.13 0.41 -8.41
CA PHE A 222 29.34 -0.83 -8.40
C PHE A 222 30.26 -2.04 -8.59
N SER A 223 31.10 -2.32 -7.61
CA SER A 223 31.95 -3.51 -7.57
C SER A 223 31.98 -4.06 -6.16
N LEU A 224 31.36 -5.22 -5.96
CA LEU A 224 31.41 -5.94 -4.70
C LEU A 224 32.79 -6.57 -4.46
N THR A 225 33.60 -6.77 -5.51
CA THR A 225 34.95 -7.30 -5.42
C THR A 225 35.98 -6.20 -5.13
N HIS A 226 36.88 -6.48 -4.20
CA HIS A 226 37.95 -5.62 -3.74
C HIS A 226 39.18 -6.46 -3.37
N LEU A 227 40.37 -5.85 -3.28
CA LEU A 227 41.61 -6.53 -2.84
C LEU A 227 41.44 -7.30 -1.51
N CYS A 228 40.55 -6.81 -0.64
CA CYS A 228 40.22 -7.41 0.65
C CYS A 228 39.52 -8.77 0.54
N ASN A 229 38.64 -8.95 -0.46
CA ASN A 229 37.80 -10.14 -0.59
C ASN A 229 38.13 -10.99 -1.84
N TYR A 230 39.12 -10.57 -2.64
CA TYR A 230 39.55 -11.25 -3.86
C TYR A 230 39.96 -12.71 -3.63
N GLY A 231 40.56 -13.01 -2.47
CA GLY A 231 40.96 -14.35 -2.09
C GLY A 231 39.86 -15.22 -1.45
N CYS A 232 38.69 -14.65 -1.17
CA CYS A 232 37.66 -15.30 -0.35
C CYS A 232 36.59 -16.06 -1.16
N GLN A 233 36.56 -15.91 -2.49
CA GLN A 233 35.55 -16.54 -3.38
C GLN A 233 34.12 -16.40 -2.84
N CYS A 234 33.70 -15.16 -2.55
CA CYS A 234 32.44 -14.90 -1.88
C CYS A 234 31.22 -15.28 -2.71
N ASP A 235 30.27 -15.97 -2.06
CA ASP A 235 28.94 -16.19 -2.60
C ASP A 235 28.12 -14.89 -2.64
N GLY A 236 27.22 -14.78 -3.59
CA GLY A 236 26.29 -13.65 -3.75
C GLY A 236 25.15 -13.61 -2.71
N LEU A 237 25.30 -14.30 -1.57
CA LEU A 237 24.29 -14.32 -0.52
C LEU A 237 24.35 -13.04 0.32
N PHE A 238 23.26 -12.29 0.32
CA PHE A 238 23.15 -11.04 1.08
C PHE A 238 22.98 -11.35 2.57
N ASN A 239 23.94 -10.91 3.39
CA ASN A 239 23.90 -11.01 4.85
C ASN A 239 24.67 -9.83 5.46
N PRO A 240 24.06 -8.63 5.50
CA PRO A 240 24.79 -7.40 5.72
C PRO A 240 25.40 -7.35 7.13
N VAL A 241 26.68 -6.98 7.21
CA VAL A 241 27.39 -6.76 8.48
C VAL A 241 27.85 -5.32 8.58
N CYS A 242 27.79 -4.75 9.77
CA CYS A 242 28.21 -3.37 10.02
C CYS A 242 29.52 -3.35 10.81
N ALA A 243 30.55 -2.70 10.28
CA ALA A 243 31.78 -2.46 11.02
C ALA A 243 31.59 -1.24 11.93
N LEU A 244 31.50 -1.48 13.24
CA LEU A 244 31.28 -0.45 14.26
C LEU A 244 32.36 0.65 14.25
N GLU A 245 33.61 0.30 13.95
CA GLU A 245 34.74 1.24 13.96
C GLU A 245 34.72 2.22 12.78
N THR A 246 34.29 1.77 11.61
CA THR A 246 34.33 2.56 10.37
C THR A 246 32.96 3.12 9.99
N GLY A 247 31.87 2.58 10.55
CA GLY A 247 30.48 2.93 10.20
C GLY A 247 30.07 2.51 8.79
N VAL A 248 30.85 1.61 8.16
CA VAL A 248 30.57 1.08 6.82
C VAL A 248 29.93 -0.30 6.95
N SER A 249 28.85 -0.52 6.20
CA SER A 249 28.22 -1.83 6.06
C SER A 249 28.78 -2.57 4.84
N TYR A 250 28.89 -3.90 4.94
CA TYR A 250 29.34 -4.77 3.85
C TYR A 250 28.19 -5.68 3.42
N PHE A 251 28.20 -6.10 2.15
CA PHE A 251 27.15 -6.95 1.58
C PHE A 251 27.01 -8.32 2.29
N SER A 252 28.14 -8.92 2.68
CA SER A 252 28.19 -10.13 3.50
C SER A 252 29.48 -10.16 4.34
N PRO A 253 29.59 -11.05 5.35
CA PRO A 253 30.82 -11.20 6.13
C PRO A 253 32.03 -11.55 5.25
N CYS A 254 31.82 -12.36 4.21
CA CYS A 254 32.87 -12.70 3.24
C CYS A 254 33.33 -11.46 2.47
N HIS A 255 32.39 -10.61 2.02
CA HIS A 255 32.73 -9.38 1.32
C HIS A 255 33.48 -8.38 2.22
N ALA A 256 33.34 -8.49 3.54
CA ALA A 256 34.16 -7.75 4.51
C ALA A 256 35.58 -8.32 4.70
N GLY A 257 35.92 -9.45 4.08
CA GLY A 257 37.22 -10.12 4.20
C GLY A 257 37.30 -11.13 5.36
N CYS A 258 36.19 -11.47 6.01
CA CYS A 258 36.19 -12.44 7.09
C CYS A 258 36.27 -13.88 6.54
N ALA A 259 37.30 -14.62 6.96
CA ALA A 259 37.48 -16.03 6.59
C ALA A 259 36.59 -16.99 7.42
N ALA A 260 36.12 -16.55 8.58
CA ALA A 260 35.20 -17.29 9.43
C ALA A 260 34.22 -16.31 10.11
N VAL A 261 32.95 -16.71 10.19
CA VAL A 261 31.93 -16.01 10.96
C VAL A 261 31.88 -16.70 12.33
N ASN A 262 32.29 -16.01 13.40
CA ASN A 262 32.02 -16.53 14.73
C ASN A 262 30.50 -16.44 14.97
N PRO A 263 29.85 -17.55 15.38
CA PRO A 263 28.42 -17.59 15.62
C PRO A 263 27.98 -16.72 16.81
#